data_AF-A0A518CW54-F1
#
_entry.id   AF-A0A518CW54-F1
#
_cell.length_a   1.000
_cell.length_b   1.000
_cell.length_c   1.000
_cell.angle_alpha   90.00
_cell.angle_beta   90.00
_cell.angle_gamma   90.00
#
_symmetry.space_group_name_H-M   'P 1'
#
loop_
_entity.id
_entity.type
_entity.pdbx_description
1 polymer ?
#
loop_
_entity_poly.entity_id
_entity_poly.type
_entity_poly.pdbx_seq_one_letter_code
_entity_poly.pdbx_strand_id
1 'polypeptide(L)'
;MTESSTAARRPLAAVAVLLAAVWLAVGASYKWLAGSPNDLPALLHGGPIEIGLLYKLAIGIELFVVVVALLRPRIGWVLLALQYLVFIAILVPLALSDEASCGCFGSKVTIAPEVMIGIDGFLLAAILAMRPWSARLWSAPLPAVALVALAGIAAPWVYDRGRPVATPDGDTRAAFFIFEVEQWEGTSAIEIDLAQYLPEPVEFMMPGTWVLYRDSCPHCKDHMWRMIQQDSGTEPITLIKIPEPGLDPAAVVVDALPEGPHVQLIELVPGTEYVVQGPLDMRVEWEDYLISNVRLAEDLADESLPAFPPPDPAVLRAAAQARADAAANE
;
A
#
# COMPACT_ATOMS: atom_id res chain seq x y z
N MET A 1 48.63 22.31 -16.57
CA MET A 1 48.15 21.59 -15.36
C MET A 1 46.72 21.03 -15.51
N THR A 2 46.20 20.79 -16.73
CA THR A 2 44.77 20.45 -16.96
C THR A 2 44.49 19.00 -17.40
N GLU A 3 45.50 18.21 -17.80
CA GLU A 3 45.26 16.85 -18.32
C GLU A 3 45.00 15.80 -17.23
N SER A 4 45.54 15.97 -16.02
CA SER A 4 45.36 14.99 -14.93
C SER A 4 43.90 14.93 -14.42
N SER A 5 43.15 16.04 -14.49
CA SER A 5 41.77 16.09 -13.99
C SER A 5 40.76 15.31 -14.84
N THR A 6 41.05 15.03 -16.11
CA THR A 6 40.05 14.46 -17.04
C THR A 6 40.06 12.93 -17.01
N ALA A 7 41.22 12.33 -16.74
CA ALA A 7 41.38 10.87 -16.66
C ALA A 7 40.67 10.28 -15.42
N ALA A 8 40.77 10.94 -14.27
CA ALA A 8 40.17 10.49 -13.01
C ALA A 8 38.64 10.58 -12.96
N ARG A 9 38.01 11.42 -13.79
CA ARG A 9 36.54 11.62 -13.78
C ARG A 9 35.75 10.48 -14.45
N ARG A 10 36.38 9.75 -15.36
CA ARG A 10 35.74 8.63 -16.09
C ARG A 10 35.32 7.46 -15.19
N PRO A 11 36.16 6.92 -14.30
CA PRO A 11 35.74 5.85 -13.41
C PRO A 11 34.66 6.32 -12.41
N LEU A 12 34.74 7.57 -11.94
CA LEU A 12 33.77 8.12 -10.99
C LEU A 12 32.36 8.22 -11.58
N ALA A 13 32.22 8.63 -12.85
CA ALA A 13 30.93 8.66 -13.52
C ALA A 13 30.32 7.26 -13.69
N ALA A 14 31.14 6.26 -13.99
CA ALA A 14 30.72 4.86 -14.09
C ALA A 14 30.21 4.34 -12.74
N VAL A 15 30.97 4.61 -11.68
CA VAL A 15 30.64 4.23 -10.31
C VAL A 15 29.35 4.90 -9.85
N ALA A 16 29.15 6.20 -10.16
CA ALA A 16 27.92 6.90 -9.81
C ALA A 16 26.68 6.28 -10.46
N VAL A 17 26.73 5.99 -11.77
CA VAL A 17 25.62 5.32 -12.48
C VAL A 17 25.39 3.91 -11.93
N LEU A 18 26.46 3.15 -11.64
CA LEU A 18 26.35 1.81 -11.08
C LEU A 18 25.71 1.83 -9.68
N LEU A 19 26.19 2.68 -8.77
CA LEU A 19 25.64 2.78 -7.42
C LEU A 19 24.16 3.16 -7.44
N ALA A 20 23.81 4.14 -8.27
CA ALA A 20 22.43 4.58 -8.42
C ALA A 20 21.54 3.52 -9.09
N ALA A 21 22.05 2.75 -10.06
CA ALA A 21 21.32 1.63 -10.66
C ALA A 21 21.15 0.47 -9.65
N VAL A 22 22.16 0.18 -8.83
CA VAL A 22 22.07 -0.84 -7.78
C VAL A 22 21.07 -0.43 -6.72
N TRP A 23 21.09 0.83 -6.25
CA TRP A 23 20.12 1.32 -5.29
C TRP A 23 18.68 1.18 -5.79
N LEU A 24 18.42 1.61 -7.03
CA LEU A 24 17.13 1.44 -7.69
C LEU A 24 16.73 -0.03 -7.80
N ALA A 25 17.67 -0.91 -8.16
CA ALA A 25 17.42 -2.35 -8.26
C ALA A 25 17.06 -2.98 -6.91
N VAL A 26 17.67 -2.52 -5.81
CA VAL A 26 17.31 -2.98 -4.47
C VAL A 26 15.88 -2.58 -4.15
N GLY A 27 15.50 -1.31 -4.35
CA GLY A 27 14.11 -0.85 -4.16
C GLY A 27 13.10 -1.65 -4.98
N ALA A 28 13.36 -1.84 -6.27
CA ALA A 28 12.50 -2.64 -7.16
C ALA A 28 12.37 -4.10 -6.70
N SER A 29 13.46 -4.70 -6.22
CA SER A 29 13.47 -6.08 -5.74
C SER A 29 12.68 -6.23 -4.44
N TYR A 30 12.78 -5.26 -3.52
CA TYR A 30 11.97 -5.26 -2.30
C TYR A 30 10.48 -5.15 -2.62
N LYS A 31 10.10 -4.23 -3.52
CA LYS A 31 8.72 -4.15 -3.99
C LYS A 31 8.28 -5.48 -4.56
N TRP A 32 9.02 -6.02 -5.54
CA TRP A 32 8.63 -7.25 -6.23
C TRP A 32 8.53 -8.50 -5.33
N LEU A 33 9.47 -8.66 -4.39
CA LEU A 33 9.59 -9.89 -3.60
C LEU A 33 8.88 -9.82 -2.25
N ALA A 34 8.76 -8.64 -1.65
CA ALA A 34 8.26 -8.46 -0.29
C ALA A 34 7.06 -7.50 -0.20
N GLY A 35 6.92 -6.58 -1.15
CA GLY A 35 5.85 -5.59 -1.11
C GLY A 35 4.50 -6.07 -1.64
N SER A 36 3.52 -5.17 -1.53
CA SER A 36 2.15 -5.27 -2.03
C SER A 36 1.70 -3.92 -2.62
N PRO A 37 0.54 -3.87 -3.29
CA PRO A 37 -0.04 -2.59 -3.73
C PRO A 37 -0.34 -1.61 -2.58
N ASN A 38 -0.57 -2.07 -1.35
CA ASN A 38 -0.78 -1.18 -0.19
C ASN A 38 0.47 -0.35 0.16
N ASP A 39 1.65 -0.78 -0.31
CA ASP A 39 2.89 -0.06 -0.09
C ASP A 39 3.07 1.15 -1.01
N LEU A 40 2.16 1.37 -1.96
CA LEU A 40 2.18 2.57 -2.77
C LEU A 40 1.78 3.79 -1.93
N PRO A 41 2.38 4.97 -2.19
CA PRO A 41 1.95 6.20 -1.55
C PRO A 41 0.45 6.45 -1.73
N ALA A 42 -0.23 6.91 -0.68
CA ALA A 42 -1.66 7.22 -0.71
C ALA A 42 -2.05 8.20 -1.84
N LEU A 43 -1.13 9.08 -2.25
CA LEU A 43 -1.31 9.98 -3.41
C LEU A 43 -1.63 9.24 -4.73
N LEU A 44 -1.23 7.97 -4.83
CA LEU A 44 -1.47 7.12 -6.00
C LEU A 44 -2.77 6.32 -5.88
N HIS A 45 -3.41 6.32 -4.71
CA HIS A 45 -4.71 5.69 -4.50
C HIS A 45 -5.81 6.61 -5.05
N GLY A 46 -6.84 6.06 -5.67
CA GLY A 46 -7.92 6.84 -6.32
C GLY A 46 -7.61 7.39 -7.72
N GLY A 47 -6.44 7.05 -8.30
CA GLY A 47 -6.14 7.38 -9.69
C GLY A 47 -6.98 6.55 -10.69
N PRO A 48 -7.03 6.94 -11.98
CA PRO A 48 -7.77 6.22 -13.02
C PRO A 48 -7.14 4.87 -13.42
N ILE A 49 -6.04 4.47 -12.77
CA ILE A 49 -5.31 3.23 -13.04
C ILE A 49 -5.50 2.33 -11.82
N GLU A 50 -5.95 1.10 -12.07
CA GLU A 50 -6.08 0.06 -11.05
C GLU A 50 -4.76 -0.12 -10.28
N ILE A 51 -4.85 -0.20 -8.95
CA ILE A 51 -3.68 -0.07 -8.05
C ILE A 51 -2.66 -1.21 -8.26
N GLY A 52 -3.13 -2.44 -8.51
CA GLY A 52 -2.32 -3.60 -8.83
C GLY A 52 -1.57 -3.44 -10.15
N LEU A 53 -2.22 -2.90 -11.19
CA LEU A 53 -1.58 -2.55 -12.45
C LEU A 53 -0.53 -1.46 -12.26
N LEU A 54 -0.85 -0.40 -11.51
CA LEU A 54 0.10 0.68 -11.21
C LEU A 54 1.33 0.16 -10.48
N TYR A 55 1.14 -0.70 -9.48
CA TYR A 55 2.20 -1.38 -8.74
C TYR A 55 3.11 -2.23 -9.65
N LYS A 56 2.52 -3.07 -10.52
CA LYS A 56 3.28 -3.88 -11.49
C LYS A 56 4.04 -3.03 -12.49
N LEU A 57 3.43 -1.95 -12.98
CA LEU A 57 4.07 -0.98 -13.88
C LEU A 57 5.25 -0.27 -13.20
N ALA A 58 5.10 0.16 -11.95
CA ALA A 58 6.16 0.80 -11.19
C ALA A 58 7.41 -0.10 -11.11
N ILE A 59 7.23 -1.37 -10.68
CA ILE A 59 8.33 -2.35 -10.62
C ILE A 59 8.94 -2.58 -12.01
N GLY A 60 8.12 -2.79 -13.04
CA GLY A 60 8.58 -3.05 -14.40
C GLY A 60 9.40 -1.89 -14.99
N ILE A 61 8.98 -0.64 -14.74
CA ILE A 61 9.71 0.56 -15.16
C ILE A 61 11.04 0.67 -14.40
N GLU A 62 11.07 0.45 -13.09
CA GLU A 62 12.31 0.49 -12.30
C GLU A 62 13.32 -0.55 -12.84
N LEU A 63 12.90 -1.80 -13.05
CA LEU A 63 13.74 -2.86 -13.60
C LEU A 63 14.23 -2.55 -15.02
N PHE A 64 13.38 -1.98 -15.87
CA PHE A 64 13.76 -1.52 -17.20
C PHE A 64 14.88 -0.46 -17.13
N VAL A 65 14.70 0.55 -16.29
CA VAL A 65 15.69 1.64 -16.11
C VAL A 65 17.01 1.08 -15.61
N VAL A 66 16.99 0.17 -14.63
CA VAL A 66 18.19 -0.54 -14.13
C VAL A 66 18.93 -1.26 -15.26
N VAL A 67 18.23 -2.08 -16.05
CA VAL A 67 18.85 -2.84 -17.14
C VAL A 67 19.49 -1.90 -18.18
N VAL A 68 18.77 -0.85 -18.58
CA VAL A 68 19.29 0.12 -19.57
C VAL A 68 20.47 0.91 -18.99
N ALA A 69 20.43 1.29 -17.71
CA ALA A 69 21.53 1.97 -17.02
C ALA A 69 22.80 1.11 -16.96
N LEU A 70 22.68 -0.19 -16.67
CA LEU A 70 23.82 -1.10 -16.57
C LEU A 70 24.39 -1.49 -17.94
N LEU A 71 23.54 -1.75 -18.94
CA LEU A 71 23.99 -2.25 -20.25
C LEU A 71 24.27 -1.15 -21.28
N ARG A 72 23.65 0.02 -21.12
CA ARG A 72 23.74 1.19 -22.02
C ARG A 72 23.80 2.50 -21.22
N PRO A 73 24.81 2.69 -20.35
CA PRO A 73 24.87 3.80 -19.40
C PRO A 73 24.81 5.19 -20.04
N ARG A 74 25.22 5.35 -21.30
CA ARG A 74 25.13 6.64 -22.04
C ARG A 74 23.68 7.13 -22.23
N ILE A 75 22.74 6.21 -22.36
CA ILE A 75 21.30 6.52 -22.45
C ILE A 75 20.67 6.35 -21.07
N GLY A 76 21.03 5.26 -20.38
CA GLY A 76 20.41 4.90 -19.11
C GLY A 76 20.66 5.90 -17.99
N TRP A 77 21.73 6.71 -17.99
CA TRP A 77 21.87 7.78 -16.98
C TRP A 77 20.75 8.82 -17.06
N VAL A 78 20.21 9.09 -18.25
CA VAL A 78 19.08 10.03 -18.42
C VAL A 78 17.82 9.43 -17.81
N LEU A 79 17.53 8.17 -18.13
CA LEU A 79 16.38 7.45 -17.57
C LEU A 79 16.48 7.34 -16.06
N LEU A 80 17.67 7.04 -15.55
CA LEU A 80 17.94 6.95 -14.12
C LEU A 80 17.74 8.30 -13.43
N ALA A 81 18.30 9.38 -13.98
CA ALA A 81 18.10 10.73 -13.43
C ALA A 81 16.62 11.15 -13.44
N LEU A 82 15.87 10.84 -14.51
CA LEU A 82 14.43 11.11 -14.58
C LEU A 82 13.66 10.29 -13.54
N GLN A 83 14.00 9.01 -13.35
CA GLN A 83 13.37 8.17 -12.33
C GLN A 83 13.57 8.74 -10.92
N TYR A 84 14.80 9.13 -10.57
CA TYR A 84 15.08 9.77 -9.28
C TYR A 84 14.34 11.10 -9.11
N LEU A 85 14.20 11.90 -10.18
CA LEU A 85 13.39 13.11 -10.13
C LEU A 85 11.91 12.82 -9.84
N VAL A 86 11.35 11.78 -10.45
CA VAL A 86 9.97 11.35 -10.17
C VAL A 86 9.84 10.89 -8.71
N PHE A 87 10.78 10.09 -8.21
CA PHE A 87 10.76 9.67 -6.81
C PHE A 87 10.85 10.84 -5.85
N ILE A 88 11.79 11.76 -6.05
CA ILE A 88 11.90 12.97 -5.22
C ILE A 88 10.60 13.79 -5.29
N ALA A 89 10.00 13.94 -6.48
CA ALA A 89 8.75 14.67 -6.64
C ALA A 89 7.57 14.03 -5.88
N ILE A 90 7.53 12.70 -5.77
CA ILE A 90 6.54 11.96 -4.97
C ILE A 90 6.89 12.04 -3.46
N LEU A 91 8.17 11.96 -3.10
CA LEU A 91 8.61 11.96 -1.71
C LEU A 91 8.41 13.31 -1.01
N VAL A 92 8.54 14.43 -1.75
CA VAL A 92 8.37 15.77 -1.18
C VAL A 92 7.00 15.97 -0.52
N PRO A 93 5.85 15.73 -1.18
CA PRO A 93 4.56 15.85 -0.51
C PRO A 93 4.41 14.85 0.64
N LEU A 94 4.97 13.64 0.55
CA LEU A 94 4.93 12.67 1.67
C LEU A 94 5.70 13.17 2.90
N ALA A 95 6.87 13.77 2.70
CA ALA A 95 7.64 14.40 3.77
C ALA A 95 6.90 15.61 4.37
N LEU A 96 6.16 16.36 3.55
CA LEU A 96 5.35 17.48 4.03
C LEU A 96 4.09 17.04 4.80
N SER A 97 3.66 15.78 4.62
CA SER A 97 2.54 15.17 5.33
C SER A 97 2.97 14.38 6.58
N ASP A 98 4.25 14.44 6.97
CA ASP A 98 4.84 13.72 8.11
C ASP A 98 4.57 12.19 8.06
N GLU A 99 4.57 11.61 6.85
CA GLU A 99 4.35 10.17 6.66
C GLU A 99 5.48 9.33 7.26
N ALA A 100 5.12 8.27 7.98
CA ALA A 100 6.10 7.41 8.66
C ALA A 100 6.97 6.58 7.68
N SER A 101 6.48 6.34 6.46
CA SER A 101 7.17 5.53 5.45
C SER A 101 6.90 6.04 4.04
N CYS A 102 7.94 6.02 3.20
CA CYS A 102 7.82 6.32 1.77
C CYS A 102 7.28 5.17 0.90
N GLY A 103 7.13 3.95 1.45
CA GLY A 103 6.66 2.78 0.70
C GLY A 103 7.64 2.20 -0.33
N CYS A 104 8.79 2.87 -0.56
CA CYS A 104 9.74 2.47 -1.62
C CYS A 104 10.33 1.06 -1.47
N PHE A 105 10.38 0.52 -0.24
CA PHE A 105 10.89 -0.81 0.11
C PHE A 105 9.79 -1.76 0.63
N GLY A 106 8.53 -1.35 0.49
CA GLY A 106 7.39 -2.02 1.08
C GLY A 106 7.24 -1.80 2.59
N SER A 107 6.18 -2.36 3.16
CA SER A 107 5.84 -2.28 4.59
C SER A 107 6.87 -2.94 5.52
N LYS A 108 7.78 -3.74 4.98
CA LYS A 108 8.80 -4.47 5.77
C LYS A 108 10.00 -3.61 6.17
N VAL A 109 10.26 -2.51 5.45
CA VAL A 109 11.38 -1.61 5.75
C VAL A 109 10.86 -0.18 5.75
N THR A 110 10.61 0.35 6.94
CA THR A 110 10.15 1.73 7.11
C THR A 110 11.32 2.68 6.98
N ILE A 111 11.28 3.54 5.94
CA ILE A 111 12.25 4.60 5.73
C ILE A 111 11.47 5.90 5.62
N ALA A 112 11.80 6.84 6.53
CA ALA A 112 11.21 8.16 6.54
C ALA A 112 11.43 8.88 5.19
N PRO A 113 10.42 9.56 4.64
CA PRO A 113 10.51 10.24 3.35
C PRO A 113 11.72 11.19 3.21
N GLU A 114 12.09 11.93 4.27
CA GLU A 114 13.22 12.88 4.26
C GLU A 114 14.55 12.17 4.08
N VAL A 115 14.71 11.01 4.73
CA VAL A 115 15.91 10.17 4.60
C VAL A 115 16.01 9.67 3.16
N MET A 116 14.89 9.23 2.57
CA MET A 116 14.86 8.78 1.18
C MET A 116 15.20 9.91 0.21
N ILE A 117 14.62 11.11 0.39
CA ILE A 117 14.97 12.31 -0.40
C ILE A 117 16.47 12.59 -0.31
N GLY A 118 17.07 12.46 0.87
CA GLY A 118 18.51 12.62 1.07
C GLY A 118 19.35 11.63 0.25
N ILE A 119 18.98 10.34 0.27
CA ILE A 119 19.69 9.28 -0.46
C ILE A 119 19.52 9.48 -1.97
N ASP A 120 18.27 9.60 -2.44
CA ASP A 120 17.93 9.74 -3.86
C ASP A 120 18.46 11.04 -4.44
N GLY A 121 18.36 12.14 -3.69
CA GLY A 121 18.90 13.44 -4.04
C GLY A 121 20.43 13.43 -4.14
N PHE A 122 21.11 12.74 -3.23
CA PHE A 122 22.56 12.57 -3.29
C PHE A 122 22.99 11.76 -4.54
N LEU A 123 22.32 10.64 -4.81
CA LEU A 123 22.60 9.81 -5.99
C LEU A 123 22.34 10.56 -7.29
N LEU A 124 21.22 11.30 -7.37
CA LEU A 124 20.91 12.16 -8.51
C LEU A 124 21.97 13.25 -8.71
N ALA A 125 22.33 13.97 -7.63
CA ALA A 125 23.36 15.00 -7.70
C ALA A 125 24.71 14.44 -8.14
N ALA A 126 25.09 13.24 -7.67
CA ALA A 126 26.31 12.56 -8.07
C ALA A 126 26.30 12.20 -9.57
N ILE A 127 25.18 11.67 -10.10
CA ILE A 127 25.02 11.40 -11.54
C ILE A 127 25.21 12.70 -12.34
N LEU A 128 24.55 13.78 -11.95
CA LEU A 128 24.58 15.05 -12.69
C LEU A 128 25.96 15.71 -12.64
N ALA A 129 26.61 15.70 -11.47
CA ALA A 129 27.93 16.31 -11.27
C ALA A 129 29.05 15.58 -12.04
N MET A 130 28.97 14.25 -12.16
CA MET A 130 30.04 13.45 -12.77
C MET A 130 30.02 13.42 -14.31
N ARG A 131 29.04 14.06 -14.95
CA ARG A 131 28.94 14.22 -16.42
C ARG A 131 29.07 12.88 -17.18
N PRO A 132 28.17 11.90 -16.94
CA PRO A 132 28.25 10.54 -17.46
C PRO A 132 28.29 10.47 -19.00
N TRP A 133 27.79 11.49 -19.69
CA TRP A 133 27.86 11.59 -21.16
C TRP A 133 29.29 11.66 -21.72
N SER A 134 30.29 11.98 -20.89
CA SER A 134 31.71 12.06 -21.29
C SER A 134 32.46 10.73 -21.18
N ALA A 135 31.88 9.72 -20.51
CA ALA A 135 32.53 8.43 -20.30
C ALA A 135 32.22 7.46 -21.45
N ARG A 136 33.27 6.85 -22.01
CA ARG A 136 33.12 5.74 -22.96
C ARG A 136 33.02 4.45 -22.16
N LEU A 137 31.79 4.11 -21.79
CA LEU A 137 31.48 2.90 -21.04
C LEU A 137 31.22 1.72 -21.99
N TRP A 138 31.24 0.51 -21.44
CA TRP A 138 30.82 -0.68 -22.16
C TRP A 138 29.36 -0.51 -22.60
N SER A 139 29.06 -0.98 -23.81
CA SER A 139 27.76 -0.93 -24.44
C SER A 139 27.44 -2.31 -25.04
N ALA A 140 26.46 -3.02 -24.49
CA ALA A 140 25.93 -4.26 -25.07
C ALA A 140 25.19 -3.96 -26.40
N PRO A 141 25.02 -4.91 -27.34
CA PRO A 141 24.28 -4.67 -28.58
C PRO A 141 22.81 -4.32 -28.30
N LEU A 142 22.23 -3.37 -29.05
CA LEU A 142 20.86 -2.86 -28.82
C LEU A 142 19.80 -3.97 -28.72
N PRO A 143 19.78 -5.01 -29.59
CA PRO A 143 18.79 -6.06 -29.49
C PRO A 143 18.85 -6.85 -28.17
N ALA A 144 20.06 -7.10 -27.66
CA ALA A 144 20.21 -7.81 -26.39
C ALA A 144 19.72 -6.95 -25.21
N VAL A 145 20.01 -5.64 -25.24
CA VAL A 145 19.52 -4.70 -24.21
C VAL A 145 18.00 -4.64 -24.23
N ALA A 146 17.41 -4.50 -25.42
CA ALA A 146 15.95 -4.44 -25.57
C ALA A 146 15.29 -5.72 -25.05
N LEU A 147 15.84 -6.89 -25.39
CA LEU A 147 15.31 -8.17 -24.92
C LEU A 147 15.33 -8.29 -23.38
N VAL A 148 16.46 -7.97 -22.74
CA VAL A 148 16.59 -8.07 -21.28
C VAL A 148 15.73 -7.02 -20.59
N ALA A 149 15.64 -5.81 -21.15
CA ALA A 149 14.83 -4.75 -20.58
C ALA A 149 13.33 -5.05 -20.69
N LEU A 150 12.88 -5.64 -21.80
CA LEU A 150 11.51 -6.14 -21.96
C LEU A 150 11.21 -7.30 -21.00
N ALA A 151 12.17 -8.19 -20.76
CA ALA A 151 12.03 -9.24 -19.76
C ALA A 151 11.90 -8.65 -18.34
N GLY A 152 12.64 -7.58 -18.03
CA GLY A 152 12.50 -6.83 -16.78
C GLY A 152 11.11 -6.21 -16.61
N ILE A 153 10.55 -5.63 -17.68
CA ILE A 153 9.16 -5.15 -17.69
C ILE A 153 8.20 -6.32 -17.47
N ALA A 154 8.37 -7.46 -18.15
CA ALA A 154 7.43 -8.57 -18.03
C ALA A 154 7.52 -9.32 -16.68
N ALA A 155 8.61 -9.15 -15.91
CA ALA A 155 8.88 -9.93 -14.71
C ALA A 155 7.75 -9.90 -13.65
N PRO A 156 7.13 -8.74 -13.31
CA PRO A 156 6.03 -8.67 -12.34
C PRO A 156 4.74 -9.38 -12.80
N TRP A 157 4.56 -9.62 -14.10
CA TRP A 157 3.41 -10.37 -14.64
C TRP A 157 3.66 -11.88 -14.69
N VAL A 158 4.92 -12.29 -14.84
CA VAL A 158 5.31 -13.70 -14.83
C VAL A 158 5.33 -14.25 -13.41
N TYR A 159 5.91 -13.49 -12.47
CA TYR A 159 5.94 -13.80 -11.05
C TYR A 159 5.01 -12.84 -10.30
N ASP A 160 3.73 -13.22 -10.24
CA ASP A 160 2.68 -12.45 -9.59
C ASP A 160 2.38 -13.03 -8.20
N ARG A 161 2.74 -12.30 -7.15
CA ARG A 161 2.49 -12.69 -5.75
C ARG A 161 1.02 -12.61 -5.34
N GLY A 162 0.18 -11.97 -6.16
CA GLY A 162 -1.28 -12.01 -6.03
C GLY A 162 -1.89 -13.33 -6.50
N ARG A 163 -1.11 -14.24 -7.10
CA ARG A 163 -1.62 -15.56 -7.47
C ARG A 163 -1.74 -16.46 -6.25
N PRO A 164 -2.85 -17.20 -6.09
CA PRO A 164 -2.99 -18.19 -5.03
C PRO A 164 -1.91 -19.28 -5.14
N VAL A 165 -1.24 -19.58 -4.02
CA VAL A 165 -0.27 -20.68 -3.89
C VAL A 165 -0.79 -21.66 -2.85
N ALA A 166 -0.68 -22.96 -3.13
CA ALA A 166 -1.03 -23.99 -2.17
C ALA A 166 -0.11 -23.89 -0.94
N THR A 167 -0.73 -23.74 0.22
CA THR A 167 -0.09 -23.76 1.53
C THR A 167 0.12 -25.22 1.99
N PRO A 168 1.05 -25.48 2.92
CA PRO A 168 1.30 -26.81 3.46
C PRO A 168 0.06 -27.49 4.07
N ASP A 169 -0.92 -26.70 4.50
CA ASP A 169 -2.19 -27.17 5.09
C ASP A 169 -3.23 -27.60 4.04
N GLY A 170 -2.86 -27.56 2.75
CA GLY A 170 -3.73 -27.91 1.62
C GLY A 170 -4.60 -26.76 1.12
N ASP A 171 -4.52 -25.60 1.78
CA ASP A 171 -5.32 -24.41 1.48
C ASP A 171 -4.62 -23.54 0.43
N THR A 172 -5.32 -22.90 -0.50
CA THR A 172 -4.64 -22.08 -1.53
C THR A 172 -4.80 -20.60 -1.21
N ARG A 173 -3.70 -19.89 -0.94
CA ARG A 173 -3.73 -18.47 -0.53
C ARG A 173 -2.75 -17.62 -1.33
N ALA A 174 -3.19 -16.41 -1.68
CA ALA A 174 -2.32 -15.41 -2.31
C ALA A 174 -1.56 -14.63 -1.23
N ALA A 175 -0.38 -14.09 -1.57
CA ALA A 175 0.37 -13.26 -0.64
C ALA A 175 -0.37 -11.95 -0.32
N PHE A 176 -1.04 -11.41 -1.34
CA PHE A 176 -2.00 -10.33 -1.20
C PHE A 176 -3.22 -10.56 -2.11
N PHE A 177 -4.35 -9.94 -1.77
CA PHE A 177 -5.57 -9.98 -2.58
C PHE A 177 -6.13 -8.57 -2.72
N ILE A 178 -6.50 -8.17 -3.94
CA ILE A 178 -7.10 -6.87 -4.23
C ILE A 178 -8.59 -7.08 -4.40
N PHE A 179 -9.40 -6.40 -3.58
CA PHE A 179 -10.84 -6.46 -3.69
C PHE A 179 -11.32 -5.59 -4.86
N GLU A 180 -12.19 -6.13 -5.71
CA GLU A 180 -12.82 -5.42 -6.83
C GLU A 180 -14.08 -4.67 -6.36
N VAL A 181 -13.90 -3.77 -5.39
CA VAL A 181 -14.99 -3.09 -4.67
C VAL A 181 -15.95 -2.34 -5.60
N GLU A 182 -15.44 -1.83 -6.73
CA GLU A 182 -16.24 -1.10 -7.73
C GLU A 182 -17.31 -1.99 -8.40
N GLN A 183 -17.18 -3.31 -8.31
CA GLN A 183 -18.13 -4.28 -8.87
C GLN A 183 -19.12 -4.82 -7.82
N TRP A 184 -18.98 -4.42 -6.55
CA TRP A 184 -19.82 -4.96 -5.48
C TRP A 184 -21.23 -4.41 -5.52
N GLU A 185 -21.41 -3.14 -5.88
CA GLU A 185 -22.74 -2.53 -5.93
C GLU A 185 -23.62 -3.18 -7.01
N GLY A 186 -24.82 -3.62 -6.61
CA GLY A 186 -25.74 -4.36 -7.45
C GLY A 186 -25.43 -5.85 -7.58
N THR A 187 -24.42 -6.35 -6.87
CA THR A 187 -24.04 -7.77 -6.83
C THR A 187 -24.46 -8.38 -5.50
N SER A 188 -24.80 -9.68 -5.48
CA SER A 188 -25.11 -10.38 -4.23
C SER A 188 -23.85 -10.53 -3.38
N ALA A 189 -23.95 -10.32 -2.07
CA ALA A 189 -22.82 -10.44 -1.14
C ALA A 189 -22.21 -11.86 -1.11
N ILE A 190 -22.94 -12.88 -1.56
CA ILE A 190 -22.48 -14.26 -1.69
C ILE A 190 -21.54 -14.42 -2.92
N GLU A 191 -21.71 -13.58 -3.94
CA GLU A 191 -21.01 -13.69 -5.22
C GLU A 191 -19.76 -12.80 -5.32
N ILE A 192 -19.62 -11.82 -4.42
CA ILE A 192 -18.43 -10.96 -4.41
C ILE A 192 -17.20 -11.70 -3.90
N ASP A 193 -16.03 -11.18 -4.28
CA ASP A 193 -14.72 -11.71 -3.91
C ASP A 193 -14.40 -11.62 -2.40
N LEU A 194 -15.18 -10.90 -1.60
CA LEU A 194 -15.12 -10.94 -0.13
C LEU A 194 -15.58 -12.28 0.45
N ALA A 195 -16.58 -12.92 -0.17
CA ALA A 195 -17.24 -14.11 0.37
C ALA A 195 -16.27 -15.28 0.60
N GLN A 196 -15.30 -15.46 -0.30
CA GLN A 196 -14.27 -16.50 -0.22
C GLN A 196 -13.26 -16.32 0.94
N TYR A 197 -13.24 -15.14 1.58
CA TYR A 197 -12.29 -14.81 2.66
C TYR A 197 -12.97 -14.64 4.02
N LEU A 198 -14.27 -14.86 4.10
CA LEU A 198 -15.00 -14.89 5.36
C LEU A 198 -14.86 -16.28 6.01
N PRO A 199 -14.70 -16.35 7.34
CA PRO A 199 -14.57 -17.63 8.06
C PRO A 199 -15.87 -18.44 8.06
N GLU A 200 -17.01 -17.76 7.93
CA GLU A 200 -18.34 -18.34 7.87
C GLU A 200 -19.01 -17.92 6.55
N PRO A 201 -19.86 -18.78 5.96
CA PRO A 201 -20.65 -18.41 4.78
C PRO A 201 -21.50 -17.15 5.03
N VAL A 202 -21.64 -16.34 3.98
CA VAL A 202 -22.36 -15.05 4.01
C VAL A 202 -23.80 -15.20 4.49
N GLU A 203 -24.43 -16.35 4.24
CA GLU A 203 -25.80 -16.64 4.64
C GLU A 203 -25.98 -16.73 6.17
N PHE A 204 -24.89 -16.85 6.92
CA PHE A 204 -24.89 -16.80 8.39
C PHE A 204 -24.60 -15.39 8.95
N MET A 205 -24.37 -14.43 8.07
CA MET A 205 -24.14 -13.03 8.44
C MET A 205 -25.45 -12.25 8.44
N MET A 206 -25.56 -11.25 9.31
CA MET A 206 -26.76 -10.42 9.34
C MET A 206 -26.79 -9.45 8.14
N PRO A 207 -27.85 -9.46 7.31
CA PRO A 207 -28.11 -8.38 6.35
C PRO A 207 -28.32 -7.07 7.11
N GLY A 208 -27.80 -5.97 6.57
CA GLY A 208 -27.73 -4.69 7.25
C GLY A 208 -26.50 -3.90 6.80
N THR A 209 -25.93 -3.10 7.70
CA THR A 209 -24.73 -2.32 7.40
C THR A 209 -23.50 -3.19 7.62
N TRP A 210 -22.68 -3.37 6.59
CA TRP A 210 -21.40 -4.05 6.69
C TRP A 210 -20.29 -3.02 6.60
N VAL A 211 -19.28 -3.13 7.48
CA VAL A 211 -18.16 -2.20 7.53
C VAL A 211 -16.84 -2.96 7.57
N LEU A 212 -16.02 -2.79 6.54
CA LEU A 212 -14.65 -3.29 6.55
C LEU A 212 -13.73 -2.26 7.21
N TYR A 213 -12.93 -2.70 8.18
CA TYR A 213 -12.06 -1.80 8.93
C TYR A 213 -10.72 -2.46 9.30
N ARG A 214 -9.77 -1.60 9.68
CA ARG A 214 -8.44 -1.95 10.18
C ARG A 214 -8.20 -1.32 11.54
N ASP A 215 -7.46 -1.97 12.41
CA ASP A 215 -7.15 -1.44 13.74
C ASP A 215 -6.19 -0.25 13.68
N SER A 216 -5.30 -0.24 12.68
CA SER A 216 -4.30 0.81 12.46
C SER A 216 -4.82 2.08 11.77
N CYS A 217 -6.09 2.08 11.33
CA CYS A 217 -6.66 3.08 10.43
C CYS A 217 -7.34 4.23 11.20
N PRO A 218 -6.81 5.48 11.17
CA PRO A 218 -7.41 6.60 11.90
C PRO A 218 -8.82 6.97 11.41
N HIS A 219 -9.06 6.90 10.10
CA HIS A 219 -10.39 7.11 9.53
C HIS A 219 -11.40 6.07 10.03
N CYS A 220 -10.95 4.83 10.24
CA CYS A 220 -11.76 3.75 10.76
C CYS A 220 -12.12 4.03 12.23
N LYS A 221 -11.18 4.55 13.02
CA LYS A 221 -11.45 4.99 14.40
C LYS A 221 -12.57 6.03 14.44
N ASP A 222 -12.42 7.11 13.67
CA ASP A 222 -13.41 8.20 13.64
C ASP A 222 -14.78 7.71 13.15
N HIS A 223 -14.77 6.80 12.17
CA HIS A 223 -15.98 6.18 11.66
C HIS A 223 -16.68 5.30 12.71
N MET A 224 -15.95 4.45 13.44
CA MET A 224 -16.53 3.62 14.50
C MET A 224 -17.15 4.47 15.62
N TRP A 225 -16.50 5.55 16.04
CA TRP A 225 -17.07 6.49 17.01
C TRP A 225 -18.35 7.16 16.52
N ARG A 226 -18.42 7.47 15.22
CA ARG A 226 -19.64 8.03 14.61
C ARG A 226 -20.77 7.02 14.61
N MET A 227 -20.49 5.78 14.23
CA MET A 227 -21.48 4.69 14.28
C MET A 227 -22.01 4.52 15.71
N ILE A 228 -21.15 4.43 16.72
CA ILE A 228 -21.56 4.31 18.13
C ILE A 228 -22.52 5.43 18.55
N GLN A 229 -22.30 6.66 18.10
CA GLN A 229 -23.16 7.81 18.46
C GLN A 229 -24.50 7.81 17.72
N GLN A 230 -24.54 7.26 16.52
CA GLN A 230 -25.71 7.24 15.65
C GLN A 230 -26.52 5.94 15.77
N ASP A 231 -25.92 4.92 16.39
CA ASP A 231 -26.51 3.60 16.53
C ASP A 231 -27.76 3.67 17.43
N SER A 232 -28.89 3.33 16.82
CA SER A 232 -30.18 3.26 17.49
C SER A 232 -30.51 1.86 18.00
N GLY A 233 -29.66 0.87 17.70
CA GLY A 233 -29.85 -0.55 18.05
C GLY A 233 -30.89 -1.28 17.21
N THR A 234 -31.43 -0.65 16.15
CA THR A 234 -32.51 -1.23 15.34
C THR A 234 -32.04 -1.88 14.05
N GLU A 235 -30.90 -1.46 13.51
CA GLU A 235 -30.37 -1.98 12.26
C GLU A 235 -29.19 -2.93 12.52
N PRO A 236 -29.13 -4.12 11.92
CA PRO A 236 -27.98 -4.98 12.09
C PRO A 236 -26.70 -4.37 11.52
N ILE A 237 -25.60 -4.56 12.24
CA ILE A 237 -24.26 -4.10 11.88
C ILE A 237 -23.33 -5.31 11.84
N THR A 238 -22.63 -5.50 10.74
CA THR A 238 -21.54 -6.48 10.63
C THR A 238 -20.22 -5.74 10.47
N LEU A 239 -19.36 -5.86 11.48
CA LEU A 239 -18.01 -5.33 11.47
C LEU A 239 -17.06 -6.42 10.94
N ILE A 240 -16.41 -6.14 9.82
CA ILE A 240 -15.49 -7.07 9.15
C ILE A 240 -14.07 -6.54 9.33
N LYS A 241 -13.33 -7.14 10.26
CA LYS A 241 -11.96 -6.80 10.56
C LYS A 241 -11.02 -7.36 9.49
N ILE A 242 -10.20 -6.49 8.92
CA ILE A 242 -9.09 -6.87 8.05
C ILE A 242 -7.88 -7.14 8.95
N PRO A 243 -7.33 -8.38 8.96
CA PRO A 243 -6.18 -8.71 9.80
C PRO A 243 -4.93 -7.96 9.34
N GLU A 244 -4.13 -7.50 10.30
CA GLU A 244 -2.87 -6.77 10.07
C GLU A 244 -1.70 -7.52 10.71
N PRO A 245 -1.13 -8.53 10.03
CA PRO A 245 -0.10 -9.39 10.60
C PRO A 245 1.14 -8.59 11.01
N GLY A 246 1.48 -8.64 12.30
CA GLY A 246 2.64 -7.94 12.84
C GLY A 246 2.39 -6.47 13.18
N LEU A 247 1.13 -6.03 13.25
CA LEU A 247 0.77 -4.72 13.77
C LEU A 247 1.31 -4.56 15.21
N ASP A 248 2.07 -3.48 15.43
CA ASP A 248 2.49 -3.08 16.77
C ASP A 248 1.25 -2.71 17.59
N PRO A 249 1.06 -3.25 18.81
CA PRO A 249 -0.03 -2.84 19.70
C PRO A 249 -0.13 -1.32 19.90
N ALA A 250 0.99 -0.58 19.83
CA ALA A 250 0.98 0.87 19.92
C ALA A 250 0.44 1.59 18.68
N ALA A 251 0.37 0.89 17.53
CA ALA A 251 -0.18 1.39 16.28
C ALA A 251 -1.69 1.14 16.15
N VAL A 252 -2.32 0.42 17.09
CA VAL A 252 -3.77 0.26 17.16
C VAL A 252 -4.41 1.59 17.55
N VAL A 253 -5.21 2.16 16.66
CA VAL A 253 -5.89 3.45 16.86
C VAL A 253 -7.41 3.31 17.05
N VAL A 254 -8.02 2.26 16.49
CA VAL A 254 -9.43 1.93 16.71
C VAL A 254 -9.62 1.46 18.15
N ASP A 255 -10.23 2.33 18.96
CA ASP A 255 -10.35 2.15 20.41
C ASP A 255 -11.79 1.99 20.88
N ALA A 256 -12.76 1.92 19.99
CA ALA A 256 -14.13 1.55 20.32
C ALA A 256 -14.80 0.96 19.08
N LEU A 257 -15.73 0.03 19.30
CA LEU A 257 -16.59 -0.57 18.27
C LEU A 257 -18.06 -0.44 18.72
N PRO A 258 -19.02 -0.38 17.79
CA PRO A 258 -20.42 -0.60 18.10
C PRO A 258 -20.63 -1.90 18.89
N GLU A 259 -21.55 -1.88 19.85
CA GLU A 259 -21.88 -3.03 20.70
C GLU A 259 -23.39 -3.23 20.77
N GLY A 260 -23.83 -4.49 20.93
CA GLY A 260 -25.23 -4.84 21.09
C GLY A 260 -25.58 -6.16 20.41
N PRO A 261 -26.80 -6.67 20.63
CA PRO A 261 -27.26 -7.93 20.02
C PRO A 261 -27.44 -7.83 18.50
N HIS A 262 -27.51 -6.61 17.96
CA HIS A 262 -27.60 -6.32 16.53
C HIS A 262 -26.22 -6.18 15.86
N VAL A 263 -25.12 -6.29 16.62
CA VAL A 263 -23.76 -6.18 16.10
C VAL A 263 -23.09 -7.55 16.03
N GLN A 264 -22.52 -7.88 14.87
CA GLN A 264 -21.70 -9.05 14.64
C GLN A 264 -20.29 -8.63 14.23
N LEU A 265 -19.28 -9.21 14.88
CA LEU A 265 -17.87 -8.99 14.54
C LEU A 265 -17.32 -10.24 13.87
N ILE A 266 -16.70 -10.06 12.71
CA ILE A 266 -16.06 -11.10 11.92
C ILE A 266 -14.65 -10.62 11.57
N GLU A 267 -13.70 -11.54 11.50
CA GLU A 267 -12.35 -11.26 11.01
C GLU A 267 -12.10 -12.07 9.74
N LEU A 268 -11.50 -11.43 8.73
CA LEU A 268 -11.12 -12.14 7.51
C LEU A 268 -10.07 -13.22 7.80
N VAL A 269 -10.03 -14.24 6.95
CA VAL A 269 -9.06 -15.34 7.10
C VAL A 269 -7.62 -14.79 7.13
N PRO A 270 -6.81 -15.11 8.15
CA PRO A 270 -5.45 -14.58 8.25
C PRO A 270 -4.52 -15.18 7.19
N GLY A 271 -3.40 -14.52 6.94
CA GLY A 271 -2.32 -15.02 6.07
C GLY A 271 -2.37 -14.53 4.62
N THR A 272 -3.41 -13.78 4.24
CA THR A 272 -3.44 -13.00 3.00
C THR A 272 -3.45 -11.52 3.36
N GLU A 273 -2.62 -10.73 2.68
CA GLU A 273 -2.67 -9.28 2.81
C GLU A 273 -3.78 -8.71 1.94
N TYR A 274 -4.84 -8.20 2.55
CA TYR A 274 -5.95 -7.61 1.80
C TYR A 274 -5.60 -6.19 1.37
N VAL A 275 -5.84 -5.85 0.10
CA VAL A 275 -5.65 -4.53 -0.50
C VAL A 275 -7.03 -3.92 -0.70
N VAL A 276 -7.40 -3.06 0.26
CA VAL A 276 -8.63 -2.28 0.27
C VAL A 276 -8.46 -1.14 1.28
N GLN A 277 -8.97 0.03 0.90
CA GLN A 277 -8.97 1.23 1.72
C GLN A 277 -10.14 1.17 2.71
N GLY A 278 -9.83 1.39 3.99
CA GLY A 278 -10.83 1.45 5.06
C GLY A 278 -11.05 2.88 5.57
N PRO A 279 -12.19 3.17 6.21
CA PRO A 279 -13.35 2.29 6.32
C PRO A 279 -14.05 2.15 4.95
N LEU A 280 -14.68 0.99 4.75
CA LEU A 280 -15.53 0.72 3.60
C LEU A 280 -16.90 0.28 4.11
N ASP A 281 -17.91 1.11 3.85
CA ASP A 281 -19.30 0.83 4.19
C ASP A 281 -20.00 0.19 3.00
N MET A 282 -20.89 -0.75 3.27
CA MET A 282 -21.88 -1.20 2.30
C MET A 282 -23.18 -1.57 3.01
N ARG A 283 -24.29 -1.48 2.28
CA ARG A 283 -25.59 -1.97 2.75
C ARG A 283 -25.88 -3.31 2.07
N VAL A 284 -26.24 -4.31 2.87
CA VAL A 284 -26.68 -5.62 2.37
C VAL A 284 -28.17 -5.74 2.62
N GLU A 285 -28.93 -5.89 1.56
CA GLU A 285 -30.39 -6.03 1.60
C GLU A 285 -30.80 -7.45 1.99
N TRP A 286 -31.94 -7.56 2.67
CA TRP A 286 -32.47 -8.85 3.11
C TRP A 286 -32.94 -9.76 1.97
N GLU A 287 -33.37 -9.15 0.86
CA GLU A 287 -33.78 -9.85 -0.34
C GLU A 287 -32.52 -10.10 -1.19
N ASP A 288 -32.16 -11.38 -1.36
CA ASP A 288 -31.04 -11.87 -2.18
C ASP A 288 -29.63 -11.40 -1.81
N TYR A 289 -29.43 -10.83 -0.60
CA TYR A 289 -28.14 -10.30 -0.13
C TYR A 289 -27.55 -9.24 -1.08
N LEU A 290 -28.40 -8.47 -1.74
CA LEU A 290 -27.96 -7.46 -2.70
C LEU A 290 -27.15 -6.37 -2.00
N ILE A 291 -25.97 -6.06 -2.52
CA ILE A 291 -25.15 -4.96 -2.02
C ILE A 291 -25.59 -3.65 -2.67
N SER A 292 -25.81 -2.63 -1.86
CA SER A 292 -26.08 -1.26 -2.28
C SER A 292 -25.27 -0.25 -1.47
N ASN A 293 -25.10 0.97 -2.00
CA ASN A 293 -24.50 2.09 -1.27
C ASN A 293 -23.09 1.77 -0.73
N VAL A 294 -22.23 1.26 -1.61
CA VAL A 294 -20.83 1.01 -1.31
C VAL A 294 -20.12 2.37 -1.21
N ARG A 295 -19.55 2.69 -0.04
CA ARG A 295 -18.94 4.00 0.23
C ARG A 295 -17.56 3.84 0.83
N LEU A 296 -16.57 4.53 0.25
CA LEU A 296 -15.20 4.54 0.74
C LEU A 296 -14.98 5.68 1.75
N ALA A 297 -13.86 5.62 2.46
CA ALA A 297 -13.43 6.62 3.43
C ALA A 297 -13.52 8.08 2.91
N GLU A 298 -13.21 8.29 1.63
CA GLU A 298 -13.21 9.61 0.99
C GLU A 298 -14.63 10.18 0.85
N ASP A 299 -15.59 9.34 0.48
CA ASP A 299 -17.01 9.70 0.38
C ASP A 299 -17.60 10.02 1.76
N LEU A 300 -17.11 9.33 2.80
CA LEU A 300 -17.53 9.53 4.18
C LEU A 300 -16.97 10.81 4.82
N ALA A 301 -16.01 11.47 4.17
CA ALA A 301 -15.38 12.71 4.63
C ALA A 301 -16.00 13.97 4.01
N ASP A 302 -16.59 13.88 2.80
CA ASP A 302 -17.18 15.02 2.07
C ASP A 302 -18.61 15.38 2.55
N GLU A 303 -19.24 14.53 3.36
CA GLU A 303 -20.39 14.96 4.15
C GLU A 303 -19.91 15.96 5.21
N SER A 304 -20.01 17.25 4.86
CA SER A 304 -19.84 18.44 5.72
C SER A 304 -20.74 18.41 6.96
N LEU A 305 -20.53 17.44 7.82
CA LEU A 305 -21.07 17.36 9.15
C LEU A 305 -20.17 18.19 10.07
N PRO A 306 -20.75 18.92 11.04
CA PRO A 306 -19.98 19.75 11.95
C PRO A 306 -18.88 18.91 12.61
N ALA A 307 -17.66 19.45 12.65
CA ALA A 307 -16.55 18.85 13.36
C ALA A 307 -17.03 18.38 14.74
N PHE A 308 -16.94 17.07 14.98
CA PHE A 308 -17.39 16.51 16.24
C PHE A 308 -16.55 17.12 17.36
N PRO A 309 -17.17 17.58 18.46
CA PRO A 309 -16.39 17.95 19.62
C PRO A 309 -15.57 16.72 20.05
N PRO A 310 -14.29 16.89 20.44
CA PRO A 310 -13.49 15.77 20.92
C PRO A 310 -14.26 15.04 22.03
N PRO A 311 -14.18 13.69 22.09
CA PRO A 311 -14.89 12.91 23.08
C PRO A 311 -14.62 13.47 24.49
N ASP A 312 -15.66 13.56 25.31
CA ASP A 312 -15.56 14.11 26.66
C ASP A 312 -14.41 13.38 27.39
N PRO A 313 -13.41 14.11 27.94
CA PRO A 313 -12.32 13.52 28.71
C PRO A 313 -12.78 12.61 29.85
N ALA A 314 -14.02 12.75 30.34
CA ALA A 314 -14.63 11.83 31.30
C ALA A 314 -14.95 10.46 30.68
N VAL A 315 -15.47 10.42 29.44
CA VAL A 315 -15.77 9.17 28.71
C VAL A 315 -14.49 8.43 28.37
N LEU A 316 -13.47 9.13 27.89
CA LEU A 316 -12.15 8.53 27.62
C LEU A 316 -11.52 7.93 28.89
N ARG A 317 -11.63 8.63 30.04
CA ARG A 317 -11.15 8.12 31.32
C ARG A 317 -11.92 6.89 31.79
N ALA A 318 -13.24 6.86 31.60
CA ALA A 318 -14.06 5.71 31.95
C ALA A 318 -13.70 4.48 31.10
N ALA A 319 -13.53 4.66 29.78
CA ALA A 319 -13.12 3.58 28.88
C ALA A 319 -11.70 3.04 29.21
N ALA A 320 -10.75 3.94 29.49
CA ALA A 320 -9.40 3.55 29.90
C ALA A 320 -9.39 2.78 31.23
N GLN A 321 -10.20 3.21 32.21
CA GLN A 321 -10.35 2.52 33.48
C GLN A 321 -10.96 1.13 33.30
N ALA A 322 -12.02 1.00 32.49
CA ALA A 322 -12.65 -0.28 32.20
C ALA A 322 -11.67 -1.29 31.57
N ARG A 323 -10.78 -0.83 30.68
CA ARG A 323 -9.70 -1.66 30.11
C ARG A 323 -8.67 -2.09 31.14
N ALA A 324 -8.25 -1.17 32.01
CA ALA A 324 -7.31 -1.50 33.08
C ALA A 324 -7.90 -2.52 34.04
N ASP A 325 -9.20 -2.39 34.36
CA ASP A 325 -9.92 -3.31 35.23
C ASP A 325 -10.11 -4.68 34.56
N ALA A 326 -10.37 -4.74 33.24
CA ALA A 326 -10.45 -6.00 32.48
C ALA A 326 -9.09 -6.73 32.45
N ALA A 327 -8.00 -6.02 32.13
CA ALA A 327 -6.65 -6.58 32.09
C ALA A 327 -6.13 -7.04 33.47
N ALA A 328 -6.64 -6.48 34.56
CA ALA A 328 -6.29 -6.90 35.92
C ALA A 328 -7.01 -8.18 36.37
N ASN A 329 -8.06 -8.59 35.64
CA ASN A 329 -8.86 -9.78 35.96
C ASN A 329 -8.55 -10.99 35.06
N GLU A 330 -7.59 -10.86 34.14
CA GLU A 330 -6.97 -11.94 33.36
C GLU A 330 -5.65 -12.42 34.01
#